data_AF-A0A927J4X7-F1
#
_entry.id   AF-A0A927J4X7-F1
#
_cell.length_a   1.000
_cell.length_b   1.000
_cell.length_c   1.000
_cell.angle_alpha   90.00
_cell.angle_beta   90.00
_cell.angle_gamma   90.00
#
_symmetry.space_group_name_H-M   'P 1'
#
loop_
_entity.id
_entity.type
_entity.pdbx_description
1 polymer ?
#
loop_
_entity_poly.entity_id
_entity_poly.type
_entity_poly.pdbx_seq_one_letter_code
_entity_poly.pdbx_strand_id
1 'polypeptide(L)'
;MNDKFQYRLSKNQKDEIAQNLIDILQKGSEIIGLTRGFIIEWCCTDASGKGKALFDVWDIVLKNYLPTTRPFLFRACERLSKNGKIASFTGRLECARRFSDGKGSLIICDTKENLKIDEHRSPGQYRYSFYPLVNVLEKAKASGGCGFTERFLDEFMGEDEYIMRIDLGNMHCFKWIKSDR
;
A
#
# COMPACT_ATOMS: atom_id res chain seq x y z
N MET A 1 -9.84 -5.29 26.17
CA MET A 1 -8.65 -4.50 26.51
C MET A 1 -8.32 -3.64 25.29
N ASN A 2 -8.70 -2.36 25.34
CA ASN A 2 -8.42 -1.38 24.28
C ASN A 2 -7.14 -0.64 24.69
N ASP A 3 -5.99 -1.26 24.46
CA ASP A 3 -4.76 -0.48 24.32
C ASP A 3 -4.85 0.20 22.97
N LYS A 4 -5.35 1.45 22.96
CA LYS A 4 -5.09 2.40 21.88
C LYS A 4 -3.58 2.56 21.82
N PHE A 5 -2.93 1.70 21.04
CA PHE A 5 -1.52 1.83 20.69
C PHE A 5 -1.35 3.22 20.07
N GLN A 6 -0.91 4.20 20.88
CA GLN A 6 -0.19 5.33 20.32
C GLN A 6 1.09 4.73 19.73
N TYR A 7 1.01 4.34 18.47
CA TYR A 7 2.02 3.61 17.73
C TYR A 7 3.30 4.45 17.58
N ARG A 8 4.11 4.52 18.64
CA ARG A 8 5.43 5.15 18.66
C ARG A 8 6.47 4.07 18.39
N LEU A 9 6.61 3.69 17.12
CA LEU A 9 7.75 2.87 16.71
C LEU A 9 9.06 3.65 16.91
N SER A 10 10.01 3.00 17.58
CA SER A 10 11.41 3.44 17.57
C SER A 10 12.00 3.34 16.15
N LYS A 11 13.13 4.01 15.91
CA LYS A 11 13.81 3.94 14.60
C LYS A 11 14.15 2.50 14.22
N ASN A 12 14.73 1.73 15.15
CA ASN A 12 15.11 0.34 14.92
C ASN A 12 13.91 -0.53 14.54
N GLN A 13 12.77 -0.36 15.21
CA GLN A 13 11.55 -1.10 14.86
C GLN A 13 11.02 -0.73 13.47
N LYS A 14 11.12 0.53 13.06
CA LYS A 14 10.73 0.94 11.70
C LYS A 14 11.61 0.27 10.65
N ASP A 15 12.93 0.28 10.88
CA ASP A 15 13.92 -0.32 9.99
C ASP A 15 13.71 -1.85 9.92
N GLU A 16 13.45 -2.50 11.05
CA GLU A 16 13.18 -3.94 11.13
C GLU A 16 11.90 -4.33 10.36
N ILE A 17 10.81 -3.61 10.57
CA ILE A 17 9.53 -3.85 9.87
C ILE A 17 9.72 -3.62 8.36
N ALA A 18 10.36 -2.52 7.98
CA ALA A 18 10.59 -2.20 6.57
C ALA A 18 11.44 -3.27 5.88
N GLN A 19 12.53 -3.71 6.53
CA GLN A 19 13.38 -4.76 5.99
C GLN A 19 12.65 -6.10 5.88
N ASN A 20 11.84 -6.45 6.89
CA ASN A 20 11.06 -7.68 6.84
C ASN A 20 10.02 -7.64 5.70
N LEU A 21 9.34 -6.51 5.47
CA LEU A 21 8.44 -6.34 4.32
C LEU A 21 9.17 -6.59 3.00
N ILE A 22 10.32 -5.95 2.79
CA ILE A 22 11.15 -6.15 1.58
C ILE A 22 11.53 -7.62 1.41
N ASP A 23 12.03 -8.25 2.48
CA ASP A 23 12.54 -9.62 2.47
C ASP A 23 11.43 -10.66 2.26
N ILE A 24 10.20 -10.40 2.72
CA ILE A 24 9.04 -11.28 2.50
C ILE A 24 8.83 -11.54 1.00
N LEU A 25 8.89 -10.49 0.19
CA LEU A 25 8.61 -10.57 -1.25
C LEU A 25 9.87 -10.84 -2.09
N GLN A 26 11.04 -10.36 -1.67
CA GLN A 26 12.29 -10.58 -2.43
C GLN A 26 12.99 -11.89 -2.11
N LYS A 27 12.98 -12.31 -0.85
CA LYS A 27 13.75 -13.46 -0.35
C LYS A 27 12.89 -14.61 0.13
N GLY A 28 11.58 -14.42 0.18
CA GLY A 28 10.69 -15.44 0.71
C GLY A 28 10.69 -15.53 2.24
N SER A 29 11.17 -14.51 2.96
CA SER A 29 11.21 -14.52 4.44
C SER A 29 9.85 -14.64 5.13
N GLU A 30 9.85 -15.11 6.36
CA GLU A 30 8.66 -15.21 7.22
C GLU A 30 8.17 -13.82 7.69
N ILE A 31 6.87 -13.73 7.96
CA ILE A 31 6.25 -12.52 8.48
C ILE A 31 6.42 -12.51 10.01
N ILE A 32 7.26 -11.61 10.52
CA ILE A 32 7.48 -11.49 11.96
C ILE A 32 6.29 -10.78 12.66
N GLY A 33 6.16 -11.00 13.96
CA GLY A 33 5.04 -10.46 14.75
C GLY A 33 4.90 -8.93 14.69
N LEU A 34 6.03 -8.20 14.67
CA LEU A 34 6.05 -6.74 14.53
C LEU A 34 5.48 -6.28 13.17
N THR A 35 5.91 -6.90 12.08
CA THR A 35 5.41 -6.63 10.72
C THR A 35 3.94 -6.97 10.59
N ARG A 36 3.49 -8.09 11.16
CA ARG A 36 2.07 -8.44 11.19
C ARG A 36 1.25 -7.37 11.89
N GLY A 37 1.67 -6.94 13.09
CA GLY A 37 0.99 -5.88 13.83
C GLY A 37 0.94 -4.56 13.05
N PHE A 38 2.02 -4.22 12.35
CA PHE A 38 2.08 -3.07 11.45
C PHE A 38 1.07 -3.16 10.30
N ILE A 39 0.96 -4.33 9.63
CA ILE A 39 0.02 -4.53 8.52
C ILE A 39 -1.42 -4.40 9.02
N ILE A 40 -1.76 -5.02 10.15
CA ILE A 40 -3.10 -4.93 10.74
C ILE A 40 -3.44 -3.46 11.06
N GLU A 41 -2.51 -2.74 11.71
CA GLU A 41 -2.69 -1.33 12.03
C GLU A 41 -2.87 -0.48 10.76
N TRP A 42 -2.11 -0.75 9.70
CA TRP A 42 -2.25 -0.03 8.44
C TRP A 42 -3.62 -0.24 7.78
N CYS A 43 -4.09 -1.49 7.74
CA CYS A 43 -5.34 -1.87 7.08
C CYS A 43 -6.57 -1.39 7.87
N CYS A 44 -6.54 -1.54 9.19
CA CYS A 44 -7.69 -1.25 10.06
C CYS A 44 -7.82 0.23 10.44
N THR A 45 -6.76 1.04 10.29
CA THR A 45 -6.78 2.45 10.69
C THR A 45 -7.10 3.36 9.51
N ASP A 46 -8.11 4.22 9.68
CA ASP A 46 -8.51 5.19 8.66
C ASP A 46 -7.43 6.26 8.38
N ALA A 47 -7.63 7.06 7.33
CA ALA A 47 -6.66 8.09 6.96
C ALA A 47 -6.45 9.17 8.03
N SER A 48 -7.42 9.40 8.92
CA SER A 48 -7.31 10.35 10.04
C SER A 48 -6.56 9.80 11.24
N GLY A 49 -6.59 8.48 11.44
CA GLY A 49 -5.91 7.78 12.53
C GLY A 49 -4.46 7.39 12.21
N LYS A 50 -4.07 7.38 10.93
CA LYS A 50 -2.71 7.01 10.51
C LYS A 50 -1.67 8.02 11.00
N GLY A 51 -0.85 7.60 11.97
CA GLY A 51 0.25 8.40 12.52
C GLY A 51 1.49 8.46 11.62
N LYS A 52 2.36 9.46 11.84
CA LYS A 52 3.63 9.65 11.10
C LYS A 52 4.50 8.39 11.05
N ALA A 53 4.53 7.61 12.14
CA ALA A 53 5.35 6.41 12.22
C ALA A 53 5.01 5.36 11.15
N LEU A 54 3.73 5.24 10.76
CA LEU A 54 3.31 4.32 9.70
C LEU A 54 3.85 4.76 8.33
N PHE A 55 3.75 6.07 8.06
CA PHE A 55 4.26 6.64 6.82
C PHE A 55 5.80 6.59 6.74
N ASP A 56 6.51 6.71 7.86
CA ASP A 56 7.96 6.58 7.89
C ASP A 56 8.41 5.16 7.46
N VAL A 57 7.72 4.10 7.89
CA VAL A 57 8.02 2.72 7.46
C VAL A 57 7.79 2.57 5.97
N TRP A 58 6.63 3.02 5.46
CA TRP A 58 6.35 2.95 4.02
C TRP A 58 7.32 3.77 3.19
N ASP A 59 7.79 4.91 3.69
CA ASP A 59 8.82 5.70 3.02
C ASP A 59 10.12 4.90 2.82
N ILE A 60 10.54 4.15 3.84
CA ILE A 60 11.72 3.27 3.77
C ILE A 60 11.46 2.14 2.77
N VAL A 61 10.31 1.46 2.86
CA VAL A 61 9.96 0.35 1.96
C VAL A 61 9.94 0.82 0.51
N LEU A 62 9.23 1.91 0.20
CA LEU A 62 9.07 2.40 -1.16
C LEU A 62 10.38 2.91 -1.78
N LYS A 63 11.34 3.36 -0.96
CA LYS A 63 12.65 3.76 -1.44
C LYS A 63 13.56 2.58 -1.77
N ASN A 64 13.32 1.41 -1.18
CA ASN A 64 14.25 0.26 -1.24
C ASN A 64 13.67 -0.99 -1.91
N TYR A 65 12.35 -1.09 -2.07
CA TYR A 65 11.69 -2.17 -2.79
C TYR A 65 11.43 -1.77 -4.23
N LEU A 66 11.78 -2.65 -5.18
CA LEU A 66 11.42 -2.52 -6.59
C LEU A 66 10.51 -3.69 -7.00
N PRO A 67 9.22 -3.44 -7.33
CA PRO A 67 8.33 -4.46 -7.85
C PRO A 67 8.81 -5.08 -9.16
N THR A 68 8.50 -6.35 -9.37
CA THR A 68 8.68 -7.04 -10.67
C THR A 68 7.42 -7.03 -11.52
N THR A 69 6.24 -6.85 -10.90
CA THR A 69 4.95 -6.75 -11.59
C THR A 69 4.70 -5.36 -12.15
N ARG A 70 3.84 -5.25 -13.15
CA ARG A 70 3.45 -3.97 -13.79
C ARG A 70 1.92 -3.81 -13.90
N PRO A 71 1.17 -3.79 -12.77
CA PRO A 71 -0.28 -3.63 -12.80
C PRO A 71 -0.73 -2.18 -13.10
N PHE A 72 -1.97 -1.99 -13.51
CA PHE A 72 -2.63 -0.69 -13.37
C PHE A 72 -3.11 -0.53 -11.94
N LEU A 73 -2.84 0.63 -11.34
CA LEU A 73 -3.25 0.92 -9.98
C LEU A 73 -4.26 2.06 -9.96
N PHE A 74 -5.31 1.89 -9.17
CA PHE A 74 -6.44 2.79 -9.05
C PHE A 74 -6.55 3.31 -7.63
N ARG A 75 -6.90 4.59 -7.48
CA ARG A 75 -7.21 5.17 -6.19
C ARG A 75 -8.40 6.10 -6.29
N ALA A 76 -9.42 5.80 -5.50
CA ALA A 76 -10.53 6.72 -5.26
C ALA A 76 -10.14 7.76 -4.19
N CYS A 77 -10.56 9.02 -4.41
CA CYS A 77 -10.44 10.07 -3.41
C CYS A 77 -11.53 11.13 -3.59
N GLU A 78 -12.06 11.69 -2.50
CA GLU A 78 -13.07 12.77 -2.60
C GLU A 78 -12.51 14.00 -3.33
N ARG A 79 -11.27 14.37 -2.99
CA ARG A 79 -10.49 15.45 -3.60
C ARG A 79 -9.12 14.92 -3.96
N LEU A 80 -8.56 15.44 -5.05
CA LEU A 80 -7.17 15.16 -5.43
C LEU A 80 -6.25 15.53 -4.26
N SER A 81 -5.56 14.52 -3.75
CA SER A 81 -4.63 14.66 -2.63
C SER A 81 -3.35 15.36 -3.07
N LYS A 82 -2.64 15.94 -2.09
CA LYS A 82 -1.35 16.60 -2.33
C LYS A 82 -0.33 15.63 -2.95
N ASN A 83 0.49 16.17 -3.85
CA ASN A 83 1.59 15.44 -4.44
C ASN A 83 2.55 14.92 -3.35
N GLY A 84 3.14 13.74 -3.55
CA GLY A 84 4.12 13.14 -2.64
C GLY A 84 3.53 12.41 -1.42
N LYS A 85 2.20 12.39 -1.25
CA LYS A 85 1.53 11.64 -0.18
C LYS A 85 1.60 10.13 -0.44
N ILE A 86 1.96 9.34 0.57
CA ILE A 86 1.85 7.87 0.52
C ILE A 86 0.39 7.48 0.80
N ALA A 87 -0.16 6.59 -0.02
CA ALA A 87 -1.53 6.15 0.11
C ALA A 87 -1.76 4.75 -0.47
N SER A 88 -2.90 4.17 -0.10
CA SER A 88 -3.38 2.91 -0.64
C SER A 88 -3.97 3.07 -2.04
N PHE A 89 -3.67 2.14 -2.91
CA PHE A 89 -4.21 1.95 -4.24
C PHE A 89 -4.75 0.52 -4.32
N THR A 90 -5.56 0.23 -5.34
CA THR A 90 -6.08 -1.10 -5.63
C THR A 90 -5.76 -1.47 -7.07
N GLY A 91 -5.50 -2.74 -7.35
CA GLY A 91 -5.39 -3.26 -8.72
C GLY A 91 -6.73 -3.42 -9.43
N ARG A 92 -7.86 -3.18 -8.73
CA ARG A 92 -9.22 -3.36 -9.26
C ARG A 92 -10.00 -2.05 -9.32
N LEU A 93 -10.41 -1.67 -10.53
CA LEU A 93 -11.24 -0.48 -10.74
C LEU A 93 -12.60 -0.57 -10.00
N GLU A 94 -13.17 -1.77 -9.90
CA GLU A 94 -14.41 -2.03 -9.15
C GLU A 94 -14.26 -1.65 -7.67
N CYS A 95 -13.16 -2.07 -7.03
CA CYS A 95 -12.85 -1.70 -5.65
C CYS A 95 -12.74 -0.17 -5.50
N ALA A 96 -12.00 0.50 -6.40
CA ALA A 96 -11.89 1.96 -6.38
C ALA A 96 -13.26 2.65 -6.50
N ARG A 97 -14.13 2.17 -7.39
CA ARG A 97 -15.50 2.69 -7.54
C ARG A 97 -16.34 2.46 -6.28
N ARG A 98 -16.25 1.27 -5.66
CA ARG A 98 -16.96 0.92 -4.43
C ARG A 98 -16.55 1.81 -3.27
N PHE A 99 -15.24 2.05 -3.10
CA PHE A 99 -14.72 2.90 -2.02
C PHE A 99 -15.18 4.35 -2.11
N SER A 100 -15.44 4.87 -3.31
CA SER A 100 -15.93 6.24 -3.48
C SER A 100 -17.43 6.37 -3.70
N ASP A 101 -18.18 5.26 -3.69
CA ASP A 101 -19.59 5.23 -4.09
C ASP A 101 -19.82 5.93 -5.45
N GLY A 102 -18.87 5.74 -6.37
CA GLY A 102 -18.87 6.39 -7.70
C GLY A 102 -18.83 7.92 -7.67
N LYS A 103 -18.27 8.54 -6.61
CA LYS A 103 -18.17 10.00 -6.44
C LYS A 103 -16.72 10.46 -6.30
N GLY A 104 -16.48 11.76 -6.48
CA GLY A 104 -15.16 12.36 -6.30
C GLY A 104 -14.23 12.17 -7.50
N SER A 105 -12.96 11.94 -7.21
CA SER A 105 -11.87 11.78 -8.18
C SER A 105 -11.34 10.34 -8.21
N LEU A 106 -10.80 9.96 -9.35
CA LEU A 106 -10.10 8.70 -9.58
C LEU A 106 -8.68 9.02 -10.07
N ILE A 107 -7.69 8.46 -9.39
CA ILE A 107 -6.30 8.49 -9.81
C ILE A 107 -5.98 7.12 -10.42
N ILE A 108 -5.37 7.12 -11.61
CA ILE A 108 -4.92 5.93 -12.32
C ILE A 108 -3.42 6.05 -12.54
N CYS A 109 -2.69 5.00 -12.18
CA CYS A 109 -1.26 4.88 -12.40
C CYS A 109 -0.99 3.70 -13.33
N ASP A 110 -0.36 3.97 -14.47
CA ASP A 110 0.31 2.95 -15.27
C ASP A 110 1.69 2.69 -14.67
N THR A 111 1.84 1.58 -13.95
CA THR A 111 3.12 1.26 -13.32
C THR A 111 4.18 0.81 -14.32
N LYS A 112 3.79 0.37 -15.53
CA LYS A 112 4.73 -0.01 -16.60
C LYS A 112 5.53 1.19 -17.08
N GLU A 113 4.89 2.35 -17.20
CA GLU A 113 5.58 3.56 -17.62
C GLU A 113 6.37 4.18 -16.47
N ASN A 114 5.75 4.27 -15.30
CA ASN A 114 6.33 4.96 -14.14
C ASN A 114 7.56 4.25 -13.57
N LEU A 115 7.60 2.91 -13.59
CA LEU A 115 8.74 2.16 -13.03
C LEU A 115 9.99 2.17 -13.90
N LYS A 116 9.90 2.48 -15.20
CA LYS A 116 11.08 2.47 -16.12
C LYS A 116 12.23 3.34 -15.59
N ILE A 117 11.90 4.46 -14.96
CA ILE A 117 12.91 5.37 -14.41
C ILE A 117 13.57 4.74 -13.17
N ASP A 118 12.80 4.09 -12.31
CA ASP A 118 13.31 3.50 -11.07
C ASP A 118 14.13 2.21 -11.32
N GLU A 119 13.91 1.51 -12.43
CA GLU A 119 14.75 0.37 -12.86
C GLU A 119 16.23 0.74 -13.05
N HIS A 120 16.52 2.02 -13.33
CA HIS A 120 17.88 2.53 -13.51
C HIS A 120 18.46 3.14 -12.22
N ARG A 121 17.74 3.07 -11.09
CA ARG A 121 18.16 3.65 -9.81
C ARG A 121 18.63 2.59 -8.83
N SER A 122 19.42 3.03 -7.87
CA SER A 122 19.83 2.18 -6.74
C SER A 122 18.74 2.15 -5.66
N PRO A 123 18.66 1.07 -4.87
CA PRO A 123 17.88 1.06 -3.63
C PRO A 123 18.22 2.29 -2.76
N GLY A 124 17.18 2.89 -2.18
CA GLY A 124 17.22 4.17 -1.48
C GLY A 124 16.80 5.36 -2.33
N GLN A 125 16.76 5.22 -3.67
CA GLN A 125 16.50 6.31 -4.63
C GLN A 125 15.22 6.13 -5.45
N TYR A 126 14.48 5.03 -5.23
CA TYR A 126 13.20 4.81 -5.90
C TYR A 126 12.19 5.90 -5.52
N ARG A 127 11.42 6.37 -6.50
CA ARG A 127 10.47 7.48 -6.35
C ARG A 127 9.04 7.10 -6.77
N TYR A 128 8.94 6.27 -7.79
CA TYR A 128 7.70 5.82 -8.42
C TYR A 128 7.37 4.37 -8.08
N SER A 129 8.18 3.74 -7.23
CA SER A 129 7.92 2.42 -6.71
C SER A 129 6.61 2.33 -5.93
N PHE A 130 6.09 1.11 -5.86
CA PHE A 130 4.92 0.72 -5.09
C PHE A 130 5.24 -0.55 -4.30
N TYR A 131 4.39 -0.92 -3.35
CA TYR A 131 4.51 -2.16 -2.61
C TYR A 131 3.20 -2.97 -2.68
N PRO A 132 3.20 -4.21 -3.22
CA PRO A 132 2.00 -5.01 -3.36
C PRO A 132 1.67 -5.71 -2.04
N LEU A 133 0.88 -5.04 -1.18
CA LEU A 133 0.51 -5.57 0.12
C LEU A 133 -0.34 -6.84 -0.01
N VAL A 134 -1.19 -6.91 -1.04
CA VAL A 134 -1.95 -8.12 -1.39
C VAL A 134 -1.07 -9.37 -1.50
N ASN A 135 0.10 -9.29 -2.13
CA ASN A 135 1.03 -10.42 -2.28
C ASN A 135 1.56 -10.92 -0.92
N VAL A 136 1.70 -10.02 0.06
CA VAL A 136 2.09 -10.41 1.43
C VAL A 136 0.97 -11.20 2.10
N LEU A 137 -0.28 -10.77 1.93
CA LEU A 137 -1.45 -11.44 2.50
C LEU A 137 -1.70 -12.81 1.84
N GLU A 138 -1.55 -12.90 0.52
CA GLU A 138 -1.62 -14.16 -0.22
C GLU A 138 -0.57 -15.15 0.27
N LYS A 139 0.67 -14.69 0.45
CA LYS A 139 1.73 -15.51 1.02
C LYS A 139 1.42 -15.92 2.45
N ALA A 140 0.91 -15.01 3.28
CA ALA A 140 0.50 -15.33 4.64
C ALA A 140 -0.54 -16.45 4.64
N LYS A 141 -1.56 -16.36 3.78
CA LYS A 141 -2.61 -17.39 3.63
C LYS A 141 -2.03 -18.73 3.19
N ALA A 142 -1.14 -18.73 2.19
CA ALA A 142 -0.46 -19.93 1.73
C ALA A 142 0.42 -20.58 2.82
N SER A 143 0.97 -19.79 3.73
CA SER A 143 1.78 -20.24 4.88
C SER A 143 0.98 -20.49 6.16
N GLY A 144 -0.30 -20.83 6.08
CA GLY A 144 -1.14 -21.15 7.25
C GLY A 144 -1.62 -19.92 8.03
N GLY A 145 -1.69 -18.76 7.38
CA GLY A 145 -2.23 -17.51 7.89
C GLY A 145 -1.25 -16.62 8.65
N CYS A 146 -0.07 -17.10 9.05
CA CYS A 146 0.96 -16.33 9.79
C CYS A 146 0.41 -15.53 11.01
N GLY A 147 -0.67 -16.01 11.62
CA GLY A 147 -1.36 -15.36 12.74
C GLY A 147 -2.24 -14.17 12.38
N PHE A 148 -2.50 -13.92 11.10
CA PHE A 148 -3.70 -13.18 10.69
C PHE A 148 -4.93 -14.06 10.86
N THR A 149 -6.08 -13.46 11.16
CA THR A 149 -7.35 -14.20 11.16
C THR A 149 -7.81 -14.46 9.73
N GLU A 150 -8.53 -15.57 9.51
CA GLU A 150 -9.09 -15.89 8.19
C GLU A 150 -9.99 -14.76 7.66
N ARG A 151 -10.84 -14.23 8.54
CA ARG A 151 -11.69 -13.06 8.24
C ARG A 151 -10.86 -11.85 7.76
N PHE A 152 -9.75 -11.54 8.43
CA PHE A 152 -8.88 -10.42 8.02
C PHE A 152 -8.29 -10.67 6.63
N LEU A 153 -7.78 -11.88 6.38
CA LEU A 153 -7.18 -12.22 5.09
C LEU A 153 -8.22 -12.14 3.97
N ASP A 154 -9.42 -12.68 4.17
CA ASP A 154 -10.47 -12.68 3.15
C ASP A 154 -10.98 -11.27 2.84
N GLU A 155 -11.10 -10.41 3.86
CA GLU A 155 -11.51 -9.01 3.70
C GLU A 155 -10.49 -8.21 2.89
N PHE A 156 -9.22 -8.21 3.32
CA PHE A 156 -8.19 -7.32 2.74
C PHE A 156 -7.53 -7.88 1.47
N MET A 157 -7.48 -9.20 1.26
CA MET A 157 -7.05 -9.74 -0.03
C MET A 157 -8.03 -9.36 -1.16
N GLY A 158 -9.33 -9.26 -0.86
CA GLY A 158 -10.33 -8.85 -1.84
C GLY A 158 -10.18 -7.40 -2.32
N GLU A 159 -9.52 -6.55 -1.52
CA GLU A 159 -9.25 -5.15 -1.87
C GLU A 159 -8.11 -4.98 -2.86
N ASP A 160 -7.26 -6.00 -3.03
CA ASP A 160 -6.13 -6.00 -3.95
C ASP A 160 -5.22 -4.78 -3.70
N GLU A 161 -4.81 -4.57 -2.43
CA GLU A 161 -4.17 -3.33 -1.97
C GLU A 161 -2.68 -3.23 -2.37
N TYR A 162 -2.31 -2.03 -2.84
CA TYR A 162 -0.95 -1.60 -3.15
C TYR A 162 -0.65 -0.28 -2.43
N ILE A 163 0.56 -0.14 -1.90
CA ILE A 163 1.00 1.10 -1.25
C ILE A 163 1.87 1.88 -2.23
N MET A 164 1.57 3.14 -2.46
CA MET A 164 2.33 3.96 -3.41
C MET A 164 2.37 5.42 -2.98
N ARG A 165 3.42 6.12 -3.41
CA ARG A 165 3.46 7.59 -3.36
C ARG A 165 2.72 8.18 -4.55
N ILE A 166 1.82 9.11 -4.26
CA ILE A 166 1.09 9.86 -5.29
C ILE A 166 2.07 10.79 -6.00
N ASP A 167 2.18 10.63 -7.31
CA ASP A 167 2.83 11.59 -8.20
C ASP A 167 1.86 12.07 -9.28
N LEU A 168 1.20 13.21 -9.04
CA LEU A 168 0.22 13.78 -9.96
C LEU A 168 0.84 14.21 -11.30
N GLY A 169 2.17 14.37 -11.38
CA GLY A 169 2.85 14.66 -12.64
C GLY A 169 2.99 13.44 -13.56
N ASN A 170 2.88 12.23 -12.99
CA ASN A 170 3.08 10.95 -13.68
C ASN A 170 1.85 10.03 -13.55
N MET A 171 0.69 10.57 -13.14
CA MET A 171 -0.55 9.82 -12.95
C MET A 171 -1.71 10.51 -13.64
N HIS A 172 -2.68 9.72 -14.10
CA HIS A 172 -3.89 10.24 -14.72
C HIS A 172 -4.97 10.50 -13.68
N CYS A 173 -5.57 11.68 -13.73
CA CYS A 173 -6.63 12.09 -12.82
C CYS A 173 -7.94 12.25 -13.58
N PHE A 174 -8.98 11.57 -13.10
CA PHE A 174 -10.33 11.60 -13.65
C PHE A 174 -11.33 12.00 -12.57
N LYS A 175 -12.51 12.44 -12.99
CA LYS A 175 -13.66 12.66 -12.12
C LYS A 175 -14.73 11.65 -12.47
N TRP A 176 -15.38 11.08 -11.46
CA TRP A 176 -16.52 10.22 -11.71
C TRP A 176 -17.66 11.04 -12.29
N ILE A 177 -18.24 10.56 -13.39
CA ILE A 177 -19.42 11.15 -14.01
C ILE A 177 -20.58 10.22 -13.69
N LYS A 178 -21.67 10.78 -13.18
CA LYS A 178 -22.91 10.01 -13.01
C LYS A 178 -23.39 9.60 -14.40
N SER A 179 -23.66 8.31 -14.57
CA SER A 179 -24.38 7.87 -15.75
C SER A 179 -25.83 8.28 -15.58
N ASP A 180 -26.33 9.20 -16.38
CA ASP A 180 -27.76 9.45 -16.52
C ASP A 180 -28.36 8.26 -17.28
N ARG A 181 -28.73 7.21 -16.56
CA ARG A 181 -29.52 6.09 -17.06
C ARG A 181 -30.71 5.87 -16.14
#